data_AF-A0A8J6I9N0-F1
#
_entry.id   AF-A0A8J6I9N0-F1
#
_cell.length_a   1.000
_cell.length_b   1.000
_cell.length_c   1.000
_cell.angle_alpha   90.00
_cell.angle_beta   90.00
_cell.angle_gamma   90.00
#
_symmetry.space_group_name_H-M   'P 1'
#
loop_
_entity.id
_entity.type
_entity.pdbx_description
1 polymer ?
#
loop_
_entity_poly.entity_id
_entity_poly.type
_entity_poly.pdbx_seq_one_letter_code
_entity_poly.pdbx_strand_id
1 'polypeptide(L)'
;MYRGRLLAATALTFALLTGASACGGDDDEKKADENQEPTEFGDLKPEDVRASPAEVADGFRELDRYAADVVAKLGVDEPAAEEAQERLLTIWESILGTVKANDGSAYDKLDTALSLLMTVRGADDKAGAQEAADTVEETGADYLKRFPGTGSAAPSSTSSPSTSSESTDGSDADQNEDADPPISY
;
A
#
# COMPACT_ATOMS: atom_id res chain seq x y z
N MET A 1 -1.39 14.36 -47.83
CA MET A 1 0.06 14.45 -48.09
C MET A 1 0.75 14.62 -46.75
N TYR A 2 1.36 13.56 -46.19
CA TYR A 2 2.04 13.58 -44.89
C TYR A 2 3.55 13.82 -45.10
N ARG A 3 4.06 14.89 -44.49
CA ARG A 3 5.48 15.22 -44.29
C ARG A 3 5.54 15.90 -42.92
N GLY A 4 6.42 15.60 -41.99
CA GLY A 4 7.58 14.72 -41.97
C GLY A 4 8.05 14.55 -40.52
N ARG A 5 8.92 13.56 -40.33
CA ARG A 5 9.61 13.21 -39.08
C ARG A 5 10.51 14.35 -38.61
N LEU A 6 10.61 14.56 -37.30
CA LEU A 6 11.84 15.06 -36.68
C LEU A 6 12.03 14.41 -35.30
N LEU A 7 12.94 13.45 -35.23
CA LEU A 7 13.57 12.96 -34.00
C LEU A 7 14.71 13.93 -33.69
N ALA A 8 14.76 14.48 -32.48
CA ALA A 8 15.90 15.24 -31.98
C ALA A 8 16.46 14.54 -30.74
N ALA A 9 17.61 13.89 -30.93
CA ALA A 9 18.39 13.24 -29.90
C ALA A 9 19.15 14.29 -29.10
N THR A 10 18.94 14.33 -27.78
CA THR A 10 19.67 15.22 -26.88
C THR A 10 20.91 14.49 -26.37
N ALA A 11 22.09 14.96 -26.80
CA ALA A 11 23.39 14.45 -26.38
C ALA A 11 23.66 14.82 -24.92
N LEU A 12 24.02 13.82 -24.11
CA LEU A 12 24.29 13.96 -22.67
C LEU A 12 25.80 13.98 -22.46
N THR A 13 26.35 15.14 -22.12
CA THR A 13 27.79 15.35 -21.89
C THR A 13 28.10 15.11 -20.42
N PHE A 14 28.67 13.96 -20.07
CA PHE A 14 29.18 13.66 -18.73
C PHE A 14 30.58 14.26 -18.56
N ALA A 15 30.72 15.24 -17.65
CA ALA A 15 32.01 15.75 -17.19
C ALA A 15 32.52 14.86 -16.05
N LEU A 16 33.56 14.07 -16.34
CA LEU A 16 34.35 13.33 -15.35
C LEU A 16 35.23 14.31 -14.57
N LEU A 17 34.90 14.53 -13.28
CA LEU A 17 35.79 15.21 -12.34
C LEU A 17 36.46 14.16 -11.46
N THR A 18 37.74 13.91 -11.75
CA THR A 18 38.67 13.09 -10.99
C THR A 18 39.10 13.81 -9.71
N GLY A 19 38.67 13.28 -8.56
CA GLY A 19 39.20 13.67 -7.25
C GLY A 19 39.96 12.51 -6.61
N ALA A 20 41.28 12.49 -6.77
CA ALA A 20 42.16 11.62 -6.01
C ALA A 20 42.43 12.25 -4.63
N SER A 21 42.02 11.58 -3.56
CA SER A 21 42.62 11.77 -2.24
C SER A 21 42.96 10.39 -1.68
N ALA A 22 44.24 10.25 -1.34
CA ALA A 22 44.84 9.07 -0.75
C ALA A 22 44.90 9.22 0.78
N CYS A 23 44.91 8.06 1.46
CA CYS A 23 45.58 7.75 2.74
C CYS A 23 44.67 7.43 3.95
N GLY A 24 44.82 6.18 4.42
CA GLY A 24 44.53 5.67 5.78
C GLY A 24 43.06 5.27 5.97
N GLY A 25 42.67 4.09 6.40
CA GLY A 25 43.30 2.94 7.07
C GLY A 25 42.12 2.16 7.71
N ASP A 26 42.22 0.84 7.79
CA ASP A 26 41.35 -0.11 8.54
C ASP A 26 40.19 0.49 9.36
N ASP A 27 38.94 0.13 9.02
CA ASP A 27 38.06 -0.64 9.92
C ASP A 27 36.76 -1.05 9.19
N ASP A 28 36.36 -2.29 9.45
CA ASP A 28 35.17 -2.96 8.93
C ASP A 28 33.89 -2.35 9.56
N GLU A 29 33.27 -1.38 8.90
CA GLU A 29 31.87 -1.03 9.18
C GLU A 29 31.07 -1.00 7.89
N LYS A 30 30.11 -1.93 7.79
CA LYS A 30 29.06 -1.94 6.80
C LYS A 30 28.32 -0.61 6.88
N LYS A 31 28.69 0.33 6.00
CA LYS A 31 27.92 1.55 5.80
C LYS A 31 26.53 1.17 5.32
N ALA A 32 25.56 1.34 6.21
CA ALA A 32 24.19 1.55 5.79
C ALA A 32 24.20 2.70 4.79
N ASP A 33 23.46 2.54 3.71
CA ASP A 33 23.31 3.51 2.62
C ASP A 33 22.62 4.76 3.21
N GLU A 34 23.43 5.74 3.63
CA GLU A 34 23.04 6.97 4.33
C GLU A 34 22.42 8.00 3.37
N ASN A 35 21.64 7.53 2.40
CA ASN A 35 21.01 8.32 1.35
C ASN A 35 19.56 7.89 1.06
N GLN A 36 18.95 7.08 1.93
CA GLN A 36 17.49 6.95 1.93
C GLN A 36 16.89 8.12 2.70
N GLU A 37 16.26 9.03 1.96
CA GLU A 37 15.31 9.94 2.59
C GLU A 37 14.29 9.09 3.38
N PRO A 38 14.06 9.40 4.67
CA PRO A 38 13.08 8.66 5.44
C PRO A 38 11.74 8.77 4.73
N THR A 39 11.21 7.62 4.30
CA THR A 39 9.87 7.55 3.75
C THR A 39 8.86 7.82 4.88
N GLU A 40 7.60 8.08 4.56
CA GLU A 40 6.55 8.19 5.59
C GLU A 40 6.47 6.94 6.48
N PHE A 41 7.03 5.81 6.02
CA PHE A 41 7.09 4.51 6.68
C PHE A 41 8.42 4.21 7.39
N GLY A 42 9.31 5.21 7.54
CA GLY A 42 10.63 5.06 8.15
C GLY A 42 11.66 4.43 7.21
N ASP A 43 12.50 3.53 7.72
CA ASP A 43 13.55 2.83 6.97
C ASP A 43 13.04 1.67 6.10
N LEU A 44 11.74 1.39 6.12
CA LEU A 44 11.13 0.33 5.31
C LEU A 44 10.92 0.80 3.87
N LYS A 45 11.17 -0.10 2.92
CA LYS A 45 10.81 0.13 1.53
C LYS A 45 9.31 -0.09 1.33
N PRO A 46 8.65 0.59 0.38
CA PRO A 46 7.22 0.42 0.11
C PRO A 46 6.79 -1.04 -0.10
N GLU A 47 7.63 -1.85 -0.77
CA GLU A 47 7.36 -3.27 -1.01
C GLU A 47 7.40 -4.16 0.24
N ASP A 48 8.03 -3.66 1.32
CA ASP A 48 8.15 -4.35 2.59
C ASP A 48 7.02 -3.97 3.56
N VAL A 49 6.25 -2.92 3.26
CA VAL A 49 5.10 -2.49 4.07
C VAL A 49 3.99 -3.56 4.04
N ARG A 50 3.47 -3.90 5.21
CA ARG A 50 2.38 -4.88 5.40
C ARG A 50 1.15 -4.22 6.03
N ALA A 51 0.45 -3.41 5.23
CA ALA A 51 -0.84 -2.86 5.58
C ALA A 51 -1.86 -3.96 5.91
N SER A 52 -2.71 -3.72 6.90
CA SER A 52 -3.84 -4.57 7.26
C SER A 52 -4.91 -4.57 6.16
N PRO A 53 -5.81 -5.58 6.12
CA PRO A 53 -6.88 -5.61 5.12
C PRO A 53 -7.77 -4.37 5.12
N ALA A 54 -8.01 -3.76 6.28
CA ALA A 54 -8.78 -2.53 6.40
C ALA A 54 -8.05 -1.34 5.76
N GLU A 55 -6.76 -1.17 6.08
CA GLU A 55 -5.90 -0.13 5.48
C GLU A 55 -5.79 -0.30 3.96
N VAL A 56 -5.68 -1.54 3.45
CA VAL A 56 -5.69 -1.80 2.01
C VAL A 56 -7.02 -1.38 1.37
N ALA A 57 -8.16 -1.68 2.02
CA ALA A 57 -9.46 -1.29 1.50
C ALA A 57 -9.69 0.22 1.53
N ASP A 58 -9.24 0.90 2.57
CA ASP A 58 -9.30 2.35 2.65
C ASP A 58 -8.37 2.99 1.61
N GLY A 59 -7.14 2.48 1.48
CA GLY A 59 -6.19 2.92 0.45
C GLY A 59 -6.73 2.79 -0.96
N PHE A 60 -7.40 1.68 -1.32
CA PHE A 60 -8.05 1.55 -2.63
C PHE A 60 -9.15 2.60 -2.88
N ARG A 61 -9.94 2.97 -1.87
CA ARG A 61 -10.96 4.02 -2.03
C ARG A 61 -10.32 5.39 -2.22
N GLU A 62 -9.21 5.66 -1.53
CA GLU A 62 -8.50 6.92 -1.71
C GLU A 62 -7.77 6.99 -3.06
N LEU A 63 -7.20 5.87 -3.53
CA LEU A 63 -6.60 5.78 -4.88
C LEU A 63 -7.64 6.08 -5.96
N ASP A 64 -8.81 5.45 -5.89
CA ASP A 64 -9.92 5.70 -6.83
C ASP A 64 -10.31 7.19 -6.86
N ARG A 65 -10.53 7.79 -5.67
CA ARG A 65 -10.85 9.22 -5.55
C ARG A 65 -9.78 10.11 -6.16
N TYR A 66 -8.50 9.89 -5.83
CA TYR A 66 -7.44 10.76 -6.32
C TYR A 66 -7.13 10.54 -7.80
N ALA A 67 -7.33 9.33 -8.33
CA ALA A 67 -7.22 9.06 -9.76
C ALA A 67 -8.28 9.85 -10.55
N ALA A 68 -9.53 9.87 -10.07
CA ALA A 68 -10.58 10.70 -10.65
C ALA A 68 -10.26 12.21 -10.55
N ASP A 69 -9.69 12.66 -9.42
CA ASP A 69 -9.27 14.05 -9.24
C ASP A 69 -8.18 14.47 -10.24
N VAL A 70 -7.19 13.62 -10.50
CA VAL A 70 -6.14 13.88 -11.52
C VAL A 70 -6.82 14.13 -12.87
N VAL A 71 -7.71 13.23 -13.31
CA VAL A 71 -8.41 13.38 -14.60
C VAL A 71 -9.27 14.64 -14.66
N ALA A 72 -9.95 14.97 -13.55
CA ALA A 72 -10.80 16.15 -13.47
C ALA A 72 -10.01 17.45 -13.60
N LYS A 73 -8.83 17.52 -12.97
CA LYS A 73 -7.98 18.71 -12.88
C LYS A 73 -7.01 18.87 -14.05
N LEU A 74 -6.68 17.78 -14.75
CA LEU A 74 -5.76 17.80 -15.89
C LEU A 74 -6.23 18.77 -17.00
N GLY A 75 -5.36 19.69 -17.40
CA GLY A 75 -5.63 20.75 -18.37
C GLY A 75 -6.47 21.91 -17.84
N VAL A 76 -6.88 21.89 -16.57
CA VAL A 76 -7.75 22.89 -15.93
C VAL A 76 -7.03 23.57 -14.77
N ASP A 77 -6.41 22.79 -13.90
CA ASP A 77 -5.68 23.22 -12.71
C ASP A 77 -4.49 22.27 -12.49
N GLU A 78 -3.39 22.53 -13.22
CA GLU A 78 -2.19 21.67 -13.18
C GLU A 78 -1.60 21.52 -11.77
N PRO A 79 -1.44 22.59 -10.95
CA PRO A 79 -0.96 22.43 -9.58
C PRO A 79 -1.83 21.49 -8.73
N ALA A 80 -3.16 21.57 -8.88
CA ALA A 80 -4.05 20.67 -8.15
C ALA A 80 -4.01 19.22 -8.69
N ALA A 81 -3.71 19.03 -9.99
CA ALA A 81 -3.49 17.71 -10.57
C ALA A 81 -2.18 17.09 -10.05
N GLU A 82 -1.11 17.88 -9.94
CA GLU A 82 0.17 17.45 -9.35
C GLU A 82 0.02 17.08 -7.88
N GLU A 83 -0.71 17.87 -7.07
CA GLU A 83 -1.01 17.50 -5.67
C GLU A 83 -1.77 16.16 -5.59
N ALA A 84 -2.75 15.94 -6.49
CA ALA A 84 -3.48 14.68 -6.53
C ALA A 84 -2.57 13.50 -6.94
N GLN A 85 -1.62 13.71 -7.86
CA GLN A 85 -0.60 12.73 -8.22
C GLN A 85 0.29 12.36 -7.02
N GLU A 86 0.81 13.35 -6.29
CA GLU A 86 1.62 13.10 -5.09
C GLU A 86 0.85 12.26 -4.06
N ARG A 87 -0.43 12.60 -3.82
CA ARG A 87 -1.30 11.83 -2.93
C ARG A 87 -1.50 10.39 -3.39
N LEU A 88 -1.70 10.15 -4.70
CA LEU A 88 -1.80 8.80 -5.26
C LEU A 88 -0.56 7.96 -4.91
N LEU A 89 0.63 8.53 -5.09
CA LEU A 89 1.88 7.82 -4.82
C LEU A 89 2.01 7.45 -3.34
N THR A 90 1.78 8.40 -2.43
CA THR A 90 1.84 8.15 -0.99
C THR A 90 0.88 7.04 -0.57
N ILE A 91 -0.36 7.07 -1.05
CA ILE A 91 -1.36 6.04 -0.73
C ILE A 91 -0.92 4.69 -1.31
N TRP A 92 -0.46 4.66 -2.56
CA TRP A 92 -0.01 3.43 -3.20
C TRP A 92 1.13 2.78 -2.43
N GLU A 93 2.17 3.55 -2.09
CA GLU A 93 3.31 3.07 -1.32
C GLU A 93 2.92 2.49 0.05
N SER A 94 1.87 3.03 0.68
CA SER A 94 1.36 2.53 1.96
C SER A 94 0.73 1.13 1.90
N ILE A 95 0.19 0.72 0.74
CA ILE A 95 -0.52 -0.56 0.57
C ILE A 95 0.19 -1.53 -0.39
N LEU A 96 1.16 -1.04 -1.17
CA LEU A 96 1.82 -1.73 -2.27
C LEU A 96 2.36 -3.10 -1.85
N GLY A 97 3.09 -3.16 -0.74
CA GLY A 97 3.70 -4.41 -0.28
C GLY A 97 2.65 -5.50 -0.08
N THR A 98 1.56 -5.19 0.63
CA THR A 98 0.44 -6.13 0.85
C THR A 98 -0.25 -6.52 -0.46
N VAL A 99 -0.53 -5.56 -1.35
CA VAL A 99 -1.15 -5.85 -2.65
C VAL A 99 -0.28 -6.81 -3.46
N LYS A 100 1.03 -6.54 -3.55
CA LYS A 100 2.00 -7.38 -4.27
C LYS A 100 2.12 -8.80 -3.71
N ALA A 101 2.09 -8.95 -2.38
CA ALA A 101 2.15 -10.27 -1.75
C ALA A 101 0.87 -11.08 -1.92
N ASN A 102 -0.29 -10.44 -1.88
CA ASN A 102 -1.59 -11.11 -2.02
C ASN A 102 -1.93 -11.43 -3.48
N ASP A 103 -1.62 -10.50 -4.39
CA ASP A 103 -1.87 -10.64 -5.82
C ASP A 103 -0.91 -9.81 -6.68
N GLY A 104 0.12 -10.49 -7.18
CA GLY A 104 1.09 -9.91 -8.11
C GLY A 104 0.48 -9.40 -9.42
N SER A 105 -0.59 -10.01 -9.93
CA SER A 105 -1.22 -9.55 -11.17
C SER A 105 -2.01 -8.26 -10.97
N ALA A 106 -2.68 -8.10 -9.83
CA ALA A 106 -3.31 -6.83 -9.48
C ALA A 106 -2.26 -5.74 -9.26
N TYR A 107 -1.16 -6.08 -8.58
CA TYR A 107 -0.02 -5.18 -8.40
C TYR A 107 0.52 -4.65 -9.74
N ASP A 108 0.85 -5.52 -10.69
CA ASP A 108 1.43 -5.08 -11.98
C ASP A 108 0.48 -4.15 -12.77
N LYS A 109 -0.83 -4.44 -12.73
CA LYS A 109 -1.84 -3.60 -13.38
C LYS A 109 -1.95 -2.22 -12.72
N LEU A 110 -2.01 -2.19 -11.39
CA LEU A 110 -2.12 -0.96 -10.62
C LEU A 110 -0.85 -0.12 -10.74
N ASP A 111 0.33 -0.74 -10.65
CA ASP A 111 1.62 -0.07 -10.80
C ASP A 111 1.74 0.59 -12.18
N THR A 112 1.30 -0.09 -13.23
CA THR A 112 1.25 0.45 -14.60
C THR A 112 0.27 1.62 -14.70
N ALA A 113 -0.96 1.46 -14.20
CA ALA A 113 -1.99 2.49 -14.28
C ALA A 113 -1.61 3.74 -13.48
N LEU A 114 -1.10 3.57 -12.25
CA LEU A 114 -0.64 4.66 -11.41
C LEU A 114 0.58 5.35 -12.04
N SER A 115 1.54 4.61 -12.59
CA SER A 115 2.67 5.19 -13.33
C SER A 115 2.22 6.06 -14.50
N LEU A 116 1.16 5.65 -15.22
CA LEU A 116 0.54 6.48 -16.25
C LEU A 116 -0.05 7.75 -15.65
N LEU A 117 -0.85 7.65 -14.59
CA LEU A 117 -1.42 8.81 -13.89
C LEU A 117 -0.36 9.79 -13.34
N MET A 118 0.83 9.32 -12.96
CA MET A 118 1.92 10.18 -12.49
C MET A 118 2.62 10.95 -13.63
N THR A 119 2.50 10.48 -14.88
CA THR A 119 3.23 11.04 -16.03
C THR A 119 2.38 11.91 -16.95
N VAL A 120 1.04 11.80 -16.89
CA VAL A 120 0.12 12.63 -17.69
C VAL A 120 0.26 14.12 -17.36
N ARG A 121 0.26 14.98 -18.38
CA ARG A 121 0.36 16.44 -18.24
C ARG A 121 -0.51 17.15 -19.27
N GLY A 122 -1.28 18.13 -18.83
CA GLY A 122 -2.13 18.91 -19.74
C GLY A 122 -3.31 18.13 -20.36
N ALA A 123 -4.19 18.86 -21.05
CA ALA A 123 -5.48 18.34 -21.50
C ALA A 123 -5.40 17.19 -22.53
N ASP A 124 -4.32 17.11 -23.32
CA ASP A 124 -4.16 16.12 -24.39
C ASP A 124 -4.04 14.69 -23.84
N ASP A 125 -3.57 14.54 -22.60
CA ASP A 125 -3.38 13.24 -21.94
C ASP A 125 -4.64 12.74 -21.21
N LYS A 126 -5.72 13.53 -21.20
CA LYS A 126 -6.92 13.25 -20.38
C LYS A 126 -7.59 11.92 -20.70
N ALA A 127 -7.56 11.47 -21.96
CA ALA A 127 -8.10 10.18 -22.34
C ALA A 127 -7.29 9.01 -21.76
N GLY A 128 -5.96 9.10 -21.79
CA GLY A 128 -5.08 8.10 -21.19
C GLY A 128 -5.17 8.11 -19.66
N ALA A 129 -5.28 9.30 -19.06
CA ALA A 129 -5.52 9.45 -17.63
C ALA A 129 -6.86 8.79 -17.20
N GLN A 130 -7.92 8.95 -18.01
CA GLN A 130 -9.21 8.31 -17.73
C GLN A 130 -9.10 6.78 -17.77
N GLU A 131 -8.48 6.21 -18.81
CA GLU A 131 -8.28 4.76 -18.91
C GLU A 131 -7.48 4.20 -17.73
N ALA A 132 -6.48 4.96 -17.27
CA ALA A 132 -5.70 4.61 -16.09
C ALA A 132 -6.53 4.65 -14.80
N ALA A 133 -7.35 5.69 -14.61
CA ALA A 133 -8.25 5.80 -13.46
C ALA A 133 -9.29 4.65 -13.45
N ASP A 134 -9.88 4.35 -14.61
CA ASP A 134 -10.81 3.22 -14.76
C ASP A 134 -10.14 1.89 -14.40
N THR A 135 -8.86 1.71 -14.77
CA THR A 135 -8.08 0.52 -14.41
C THR A 135 -7.85 0.42 -12.89
N VAL A 136 -7.61 1.54 -12.21
CA VAL A 136 -7.47 1.60 -10.75
C VAL A 136 -8.78 1.20 -10.07
N GLU A 137 -9.92 1.75 -10.53
CA GLU A 137 -11.25 1.43 -10.02
C GLU A 137 -11.56 -0.07 -10.19
N GLU A 138 -11.45 -0.59 -11.42
CA GLU A 138 -11.78 -1.98 -11.74
C GLU A 138 -10.88 -2.96 -10.99
N THR A 139 -9.56 -2.74 -11.03
CA THR A 139 -8.59 -3.64 -10.40
C THR A 139 -8.71 -3.59 -8.88
N GLY A 140 -8.93 -2.41 -8.30
CA GLY A 140 -9.18 -2.24 -6.87
C GLY A 140 -10.45 -2.96 -6.42
N ALA A 141 -11.55 -2.80 -7.16
CA ALA A 141 -12.79 -3.51 -6.88
C ALA A 141 -12.62 -5.04 -6.96
N ASP A 142 -11.93 -5.54 -7.98
CA ASP A 142 -11.67 -6.97 -8.15
C ASP A 142 -10.70 -7.55 -7.11
N TYR A 143 -9.73 -6.75 -6.66
CA TYR A 143 -8.90 -7.09 -5.51
C TYR A 143 -9.75 -7.23 -4.25
N LEU A 144 -10.57 -6.23 -3.93
CA LEU A 144 -11.37 -6.21 -2.70
C LEU A 144 -12.48 -7.27 -2.67
N LYS A 145 -12.96 -7.74 -3.83
CA LYS A 145 -13.84 -8.92 -3.90
C LYS A 145 -13.15 -10.20 -3.41
N ARG A 146 -11.84 -10.33 -3.62
CA ARG A 146 -11.05 -11.52 -3.24
C ARG A 146 -10.41 -11.38 -1.86
N PHE A 147 -10.06 -10.16 -1.47
CA PHE A 147 -9.47 -9.81 -0.18
C PHE A 147 -10.36 -8.77 0.51
N PRO A 148 -11.53 -9.18 1.04
CA PRO A 148 -12.45 -8.25 1.66
C PRO A 148 -11.81 -7.63 2.90
N GLY A 149 -11.68 -6.30 2.93
CA GLY A 149 -11.01 -5.53 4.00
C GLY A 149 -11.62 -5.66 5.39
N THR A 150 -12.70 -6.43 5.54
CA THR A 150 -13.14 -6.96 6.81
C THR A 150 -12.15 -8.04 7.19
N GLY A 151 -11.21 -7.76 8.10
CA GLY A 151 -10.37 -8.80 8.69
C GLY A 151 -11.25 -9.92 9.24
N SER A 152 -11.49 -10.94 8.42
CA SER A 152 -12.09 -12.17 8.88
C SER A 152 -10.99 -12.74 9.74
N ALA A 153 -11.14 -12.52 11.05
CA ALA A 153 -10.54 -13.37 12.06
C ALA A 153 -10.53 -14.77 11.45
N ALA A 154 -9.33 -15.34 11.29
CA ALA A 154 -9.19 -16.72 10.89
C ALA A 154 -10.25 -17.51 11.68
N PRO A 155 -11.05 -18.38 11.05
CA PRO A 155 -11.90 -19.26 11.84
C PRO A 155 -10.93 -19.91 12.82
N SER A 156 -11.09 -19.58 14.11
CA SER A 156 -10.27 -20.19 15.15
C SER A 156 -10.40 -21.67 14.88
N SER A 157 -9.29 -22.30 14.53
CA SER A 157 -9.19 -23.74 14.43
C SER A 157 -9.77 -24.26 15.73
N THR A 158 -11.04 -24.67 15.69
CA THR A 158 -11.65 -25.40 16.78
C THR A 158 -10.96 -26.73 16.70
N SER A 159 -9.81 -26.80 17.34
CA SER A 159 -9.18 -28.04 17.73
C SER A 159 -10.27 -28.86 18.39
N SER A 160 -10.66 -29.94 17.74
CA SER A 160 -11.63 -30.92 18.20
C SER A 160 -11.42 -31.22 19.68
N PRO A 161 -12.41 -31.04 20.56
CA PRO A 161 -12.42 -31.82 21.77
C PRO A 161 -12.89 -33.23 21.37
N SER A 162 -11.93 -34.14 21.20
CA SER A 162 -12.22 -35.57 21.31
C SER A 162 -12.68 -35.84 22.73
N THR A 163 -13.98 -35.75 22.99
CA THR A 163 -14.59 -36.20 24.23
C THR A 163 -14.84 -37.69 24.13
N SER A 164 -13.83 -38.48 24.47
CA SER A 164 -14.04 -39.87 24.91
C SER A 164 -14.43 -39.85 26.39
N SER A 165 -15.56 -40.48 26.65
CA SER A 165 -16.19 -40.69 27.96
C SER A 165 -15.26 -41.36 28.98
N GLU A 166 -15.31 -40.92 30.24
CA GLU A 166 -15.25 -41.84 31.38
C GLU A 166 -15.99 -41.23 32.59
N SER A 167 -16.93 -42.01 33.11
CA SER A 167 -17.75 -41.74 34.29
C SER A 167 -17.04 -42.25 35.54
N THR A 168 -17.08 -41.49 36.64
CA THR A 168 -16.95 -41.89 38.07
C THR A 168 -16.79 -40.58 38.85
N ASP A 169 -17.21 -40.38 40.09
CA ASP A 169 -18.05 -41.06 41.07
C ASP A 169 -18.17 -40.02 42.22
N GLY A 170 -19.27 -40.04 42.96
CA GLY A 170 -19.68 -38.94 43.84
C GLY A 170 -18.82 -38.68 45.08
N SER A 171 -19.05 -37.51 45.68
CA SER A 171 -19.26 -37.26 47.13
C SER A 171 -19.43 -35.75 47.31
N ASP A 172 -20.63 -35.23 47.56
CA ASP A 172 -21.30 -35.07 48.86
C ASP A 172 -20.74 -33.92 49.72
N ALA A 173 -21.68 -33.08 50.17
CA ALA A 173 -21.60 -32.03 51.19
C ALA A 173 -20.58 -30.88 50.95
N ASP A 174 -20.84 -29.61 51.27
CA ASP A 174 -21.55 -29.11 52.43
C ASP A 174 -21.94 -27.64 52.21
N GLN A 175 -22.95 -27.23 52.95
CA GLN A 175 -23.65 -25.96 52.95
C GLN A 175 -22.80 -24.80 53.50
N ASN A 176 -23.14 -23.58 53.06
CA ASN A 176 -23.24 -22.34 53.86
C ASN A 176 -23.59 -21.23 52.84
N GLU A 177 -24.85 -20.80 52.68
CA GLU A 177 -25.60 -19.95 53.63
C GLU A 177 -24.74 -18.86 54.26
N ASP A 178 -24.90 -17.63 53.76
CA ASP A 178 -25.05 -16.35 54.49
C ASP A 178 -24.98 -15.23 53.42
N ALA A 179 -26.09 -14.57 53.07
CA ALA A 179 -26.56 -13.30 53.66
C ALA A 179 -25.43 -12.22 53.69
N ASP A 180 -25.54 -11.04 53.09
CA ASP A 180 -26.61 -10.04 53.18
C ASP A 180 -26.37 -8.92 52.11
N PRO A 181 -27.41 -8.24 51.57
CA PRO A 181 -27.33 -6.92 50.91
C PRO A 181 -27.25 -5.81 52.01
N PRO A 182 -27.59 -4.50 51.89
CA PRO A 182 -27.81 -3.55 50.78
C PRO A 182 -27.02 -2.19 50.92
N ILE A 183 -27.03 -1.40 49.83
CA ILE A 183 -27.24 0.09 49.70
C ILE A 183 -26.35 1.16 50.42
N SER A 184 -26.00 2.17 49.60
CA SER A 184 -25.72 3.61 49.83
C SER A 184 -24.40 4.10 50.47
N TYR A 185 -23.69 4.98 49.75
CA TYR A 185 -23.91 6.44 49.76
C TYR A 185 -23.57 7.06 48.40
#